data_AF-A0A8T3RC72-F1
#
_entry.id   AF-A0A8T3RC72-F1
#
_cell.length_a   1.000
_cell.length_b   1.000
_cell.length_c   1.000
_cell.angle_alpha   90.00
_cell.angle_beta   90.00
_cell.angle_gamma   90.00
#
_symmetry.space_group_name_H-M   'P 1'
#
loop_
_entity.id
_entity.type
_entity.pdbx_description
1 polymer ?
#
loop_
_entity_poly.entity_id
_entity_poly.type
_entity_poly.pdbx_seq_one_letter_code
_entity_poly.pdbx_strand_id
1 'polypeptide(L)' 'MIFRVISDTGQHVGNLKKIRDVWKFKAIGYDSNGLVIPGGGPLTDRHNTVFDNPDPSLLTSRLLG' A
#
# COMPACT_ATOMS: atom_id res chain seq x y z
N MET A 1 2.39 -12.77 5.72
CA MET A 1 2.42 -12.62 4.24
C MET A 1 2.47 -11.14 3.89
N ILE A 2 3.25 -10.76 2.88
CA ILE A 2 3.41 -9.37 2.44
C ILE A 2 3.45 -9.34 0.90
N PHE A 3 2.72 -8.40 0.30
CA PHE A 3 2.77 -8.08 -1.13
C PHE A 3 3.19 -6.63 -1.33
N ARG A 4 4.01 -6.36 -2.36
CA ARG A 4 4.26 -5.00 -2.82
C ARG A 4 3.07 -4.54 -3.65
N VAL A 5 2.66 -3.29 -3.42
CA VAL A 5 1.64 -2.61 -4.22
C VAL A 5 2.38 -1.66 -5.15
N ILE A 6 2.24 -1.90 -6.45
CA ILE A 6 2.90 -1.16 -7.51
C ILE A 6 1.82 -0.42 -8.30
N SER A 7 2.03 0.87 -8.60
CA SER A 7 1.15 1.65 -9.48
C SER A 7 1.24 1.17 -10.92
N ASP A 8 0.32 1.65 -11.75
CA ASP A 8 0.35 1.50 -13.22
C ASP A 8 1.66 2.03 -13.84
N THR A 9 2.24 3.07 -13.27
CA THR A 9 3.54 3.65 -13.65
C THR A 9 4.75 2.87 -13.14
N GLY A 10 4.55 1.76 -12.43
CA GLY A 10 5.64 0.94 -11.87
C GLY A 10 6.21 1.45 -10.55
N GLN A 11 5.63 2.50 -9.94
CA GLN A 11 6.07 3.03 -8.66
C GLN A 11 5.60 2.13 -7.51
N HIS A 12 6.50 1.81 -6.58
CA HIS A 12 6.09 1.17 -5.32
C HIS A 12 5.44 2.21 -4.40
N VAL A 13 4.15 2.00 -4.08
CA VAL A 13 3.33 2.95 -3.31
C VAL A 13 2.98 2.43 -1.91
N GLY A 14 3.32 1.18 -1.60
CA GLY A 14 3.05 0.59 -0.30
C GLY A 14 3.13 -0.93 -0.31
N ASN A 15 2.88 -1.50 0.86
CA ASN A 15 2.77 -2.94 1.04
C ASN A 15 1.38 -3.31 1.53
N LEU A 16 0.83 -4.42 1.03
CA LEU A 16 -0.29 -5.10 1.65
C LEU A 16 0.27 -6.18 2.60
N LYS A 17 0.01 -6.05 3.90
CA LYS A 17 0.53 -6.96 4.93
C LYS A 17 -0.61 -7.67 5.66
N LYS A 18 -0.50 -9.00 5.84
CA LYS A 18 -1.37 -9.76 6.72
C LYS A 18 -0.82 -9.70 8.16
N ILE A 19 -1.54 -9.08 9.09
CA ILE A 19 -1.16 -8.88 10.48
C ILE A 19 -2.30 -9.36 11.37
N ARG A 20 -2.07 -10.41 12.19
CA ARG A 20 -3.11 -11.02 13.05
C ARG A 20 -4.39 -11.33 12.28
N ASP A 21 -4.25 -12.02 11.16
CA ASP A 21 -5.30 -12.35 10.19
C ASP A 21 -6.01 -11.20 9.47
N VAL A 22 -5.66 -9.95 9.77
CA VAL A 22 -6.20 -8.77 9.07
C VAL A 22 -5.25 -8.30 7.98
N TRP A 23 -5.76 -8.08 6.77
CA TRP A 23 -4.98 -7.45 5.71
C TRP A 23 -5.00 -5.93 5.87
N LYS A 24 -3.82 -5.31 5.88
CA LYS A 24 -3.65 -3.86 6.01
C LYS A 24 -2.74 -3.31 4.92
N PHE A 25 -3.18 -2.25 4.27
CA PHE A 25 -2.31 -1.46 3.42
C PHE A 25 -1.40 -0.58 4.28
N LYS A 26 -0.11 -0.56 3.94
CA LYS A 26 0.91 0.25 4.58
C LYS A 26 1.58 1.07 3.50
N ALA A 27 1.11 2.30 3.34
CA ALA A 27 1.67 3.29 2.42
C ALA A 27 3.19 3.42 2.60
N ILE A 28 3.89 3.58 1.47
CA ILE A 28 5.33 3.83 1.41
C ILE A 28 5.56 4.94 0.39
N GLY A 29 6.29 5.96 0.83
CA GLY A 29 6.88 6.97 -0.04
C GLY A 29 8.39 6.80 -0.12
N TYR A 30 9.01 7.64 -0.94
CA TYR A 30 10.46 7.75 -1.07
C TYR A 30 10.85 9.23 -1.04
N ASP A 31 11.92 9.57 -0.34
CA ASP A 31 12.50 10.91 -0.41
C ASP A 31 13.36 11.10 -1.67
N SER A 32 13.97 12.28 -1.82
CA SER A 32 14.83 12.60 -2.97
C SER A 32 16.08 11.73 -3.08
N ASN A 33 16.49 11.06 -2.01
CA ASN A 33 17.64 10.15 -1.98
C ASN A 33 17.21 8.68 -2.20
N GLY A 34 15.91 8.44 -2.44
CA GLY A 34 15.37 7.09 -2.58
C GLY A 34 15.24 6.35 -1.25
N LEU A 35 15.30 7.05 -0.11
CA LEU A 35 15.07 6.44 1.20
C LEU A 35 13.56 6.28 1.44
N VAL A 36 13.21 5.13 2.02
CA VAL A 36 11.83 4.79 2.35
C VAL A 36 11.28 5.75 3.40
N ILE A 37 10.10 6.31 3.14
CA ILE A 37 9.28 7.05 4.09
C ILE A 37 8.08 6.15 4.47
N PRO A 38 8.11 5.48 5.64
CA PRO A 38 6.99 4.66 6.09
C PRO A 38 5.76 5.52 6.34
N GLY A 39 4.62 5.11 5.79
CA GLY A 39 3.38 5.88 5.91
C GLY A 39 3.31 7.12 5.02
N GLY A 40 4.36 7.44 4.26
CA GLY A 40 4.37 8.53 3.30
C GLY A 40 3.96 8.10 1.88
N GLY A 41 4.14 9.00 0.92
CA GLY A 41 3.92 8.76 -0.50
C GLY A 41 2.51 9.08 -0.99
N PRO A 42 2.21 8.76 -2.27
CA PRO A 42 0.96 9.14 -2.93
C PRO A 42 -0.32 8.62 -2.26
N LEU A 43 -0.22 7.53 -1.49
CA LEU A 43 -1.35 6.87 -0.82
C LEU A 43 -1.28 6.97 0.71
N THR A 44 -0.61 8.02 1.24
CA THR A 44 -0.50 8.31 2.68
C THR A 44 -1.86 8.27 3.38
N ASP A 45 -2.88 8.88 2.79
CA ASP A 45 -4.22 8.98 3.40
C ASP A 45 -4.97 7.65 3.47
N ARG A 46 -4.49 6.63 2.75
CA ARG A 46 -5.01 5.26 2.78
C ARG A 46 -4.20 4.36 3.70
N HIS A 47 -3.24 4.90 4.45
CA HIS A 47 -2.44 4.11 5.38
C HIS A 47 -3.31 3.41 6.43
N ASN A 48 -3.04 2.13 6.68
CA ASN A 48 -3.83 1.22 7.53
C ASN A 48 -5.23 0.85 7.01
N THR A 49 -5.62 1.19 5.77
CA THR A 49 -6.87 0.66 5.19
C THR A 49 -6.89 -0.86 5.28
N VAL A 50 -8.01 -1.40 5.79
CA VAL A 50 -8.23 -2.83 5.99
C VAL A 50 -8.91 -3.44 4.77
N PHE A 51 -8.52 -4.68 4.49
CA PHE A 51 -9.02 -5.50 3.39
C PHE A 51 -9.43 -6.88 3.92
N ASP A 52 -10.39 -7.51 3.24
CA ASP A 52 -10.81 -8.89 3.58
C ASP A 52 -9.86 -9.93 2.99
N ASN A 53 -9.26 -9.62 1.83
CA ASN A 53 -8.34 -10.49 1.11
C ASN A 53 -7.37 -9.64 0.25
N PRO A 54 -6.31 -10.25 -0.33
CA PRO A 54 -5.34 -9.55 -1.14
C PRO A 54 -5.72 -9.49 -2.63
N ASP A 55 -6.99 -9.22 -2.96
CA ASP A 55 -7.48 -9.08 -4.34
C ASP A 55 -7.07 -7.72 -4.95
N PRO A 56 -6.30 -7.70 -6.06
CA PRO A 56 -5.93 -6.47 -6.75
C PRO A 56 -7.12 -5.56 -7.11
N SER A 57 -8.27 -6.12 -7.48
CA SER A 57 -9.46 -5.34 -7.87
C SER A 57 -10.03 -4.58 -6.67
N LEU A 58 -10.07 -5.24 -5.50
CA LEU A 58 -10.48 -4.62 -4.24
C LEU A 58 -9.49 -3.52 -3.81
N LEU A 59 -8.19 -3.78 -3.98
CA LEU A 59 -7.14 -2.78 -3.71
C LEU A 59 -7.33 -1.53 -4.55
N THR A 60 -7.46 -1.68 -5.87
CA THR A 60 -7.68 -0.57 -6.80
C THR A 60 -8.92 0.24 -6.41
N SER A 61 -10.06 -0.43 -6.20
CA SER A 61 -11.32 0.23 -5.83
C SER A 61 -11.21 1.02 -4.52
N ARG A 62 -10.54 0.48 -3.50
CA ARG A 62 -10.47 1.11 -2.17
C ARG A 62 -9.37 2.16 -2.02
N LEU A 63 -8.28 2.00 -2.76
CA LEU A 63 -7.13 2.90 -2.68
C LEU A 63 -7.24 4.08 -3.64
N LEU A 64 -7.90 3.91 -4.79
CA LEU A 64 -8.04 4.94 -5.82
C LEU A 64 -9.47 5.48 -5.97
N GLY A 65 -10.45 4.85 -5.29
CA GLY A 65 -11.83 5.34 -5.21
C GLY A 65 -12.09 6.33 -4.09
#